data_AF-A0A2M8KQ95-F1
#
_entry.id   AF-A0A2M8KQ95-F1
#
_cell.length_a   1.000
_cell.length_b   1.000
_cell.length_c   1.000
_cell.angle_alpha   90.00
_cell.angle_beta   90.00
_cell.angle_gamma   90.00
#
_symmetry.space_group_name_H-M   'P 1'
#
loop_
_entity.id
_entity.type
_entity.pdbx_description
1 polymer ?
#
loop_
_entity_poly.entity_id
_entity_poly.type
_entity_poly.pdbx_seq_one_letter_code
_entity_poly.pdbx_strand_id
1 'polypeptide(L)'
;MYKAKGYSDDWIEKRMRGIQVREQLTNEWKNRGVGGDKEYAILTAEISKATFGMNPSQYKKFKSLKRENLRDHMNDLELIFSMLGEASTTEIAKNKNTQGFIQNKTTAKQGGNVAGNARKELERKSEKRISTKQNYLTTPENQKALR
;
A
#
# COMPACT_ATOMS: atom_id res chain seq x y z
N MET A 1 -10.79 1.47 18.16
CA MET A 1 -11.40 1.96 16.90
C MET A 1 -11.65 0.84 15.88
N TYR A 2 -10.67 -0.03 15.56
CA TYR A 2 -10.88 -1.13 14.59
C TYR A 2 -11.61 -2.35 15.15
N LYS A 3 -11.30 -2.78 16.38
CA LYS A 3 -12.01 -3.89 17.05
C LYS A 3 -13.53 -3.67 17.14
N ALA A 4 -13.94 -2.43 17.43
CA ALA A 4 -15.35 -2.02 17.45
C ALA A 4 -16.05 -2.08 16.08
N LYS A 5 -15.29 -2.14 14.98
CA LYS A 5 -15.80 -2.30 13.60
C LYS A 5 -15.80 -3.76 13.13
N GLY A 6 -15.45 -4.71 13.99
CA GLY A 6 -15.48 -6.15 13.68
C GLY A 6 -14.27 -6.70 12.94
N TYR A 7 -13.14 -5.98 12.93
CA TYR A 7 -11.87 -6.51 12.42
C TYR A 7 -11.21 -7.45 13.44
N SER A 8 -10.63 -8.56 12.97
CA SER A 8 -9.84 -9.49 13.76
C SER A 8 -8.58 -8.83 14.34
N ASP A 9 -8.10 -9.35 15.46
CA ASP A 9 -6.87 -8.85 16.10
C ASP A 9 -5.65 -9.03 15.16
N ASP A 10 -5.61 -10.11 14.37
CA ASP A 10 -4.58 -10.37 13.35
C ASP A 10 -4.61 -9.34 12.21
N TRP A 11 -5.80 -9.00 11.69
CA TRP A 11 -5.92 -7.93 10.70
C TRP A 11 -5.49 -6.58 11.27
N ILE A 12 -5.86 -6.29 12.53
CA ILE A 12 -5.47 -5.06 13.21
C ILE A 12 -3.95 -4.96 13.34
N GLU A 13 -3.27 -6.03 13.75
CA GLU A 13 -1.82 -6.07 13.86
C GLU A 13 -1.14 -5.75 12.51
N LYS A 14 -1.57 -6.43 11.44
CA LYS A 14 -1.08 -6.16 10.07
C LYS A 14 -1.33 -4.72 9.65
N ARG A 15 -2.50 -4.18 9.94
CA ARG A 15 -2.85 -2.79 9.62
C ARG A 15 -1.98 -1.80 10.38
N MET A 16 -1.71 -2.04 11.66
CA MET A 16 -0.84 -1.22 12.50
C MET A 16 0.60 -1.25 12.00
N ARG A 17 1.10 -2.42 11.59
CA ARG A 17 2.42 -2.52 10.95
C ARG A 17 2.51 -1.69 9.67
N GLY A 18 1.45 -1.71 8.87
CA GLY A 18 1.36 -0.86 7.68
C GLY A 18 1.34 0.65 7.98
N ILE A 19 0.82 1.08 9.14
CA ILE A 19 0.91 2.48 9.58
C ILE A 19 2.37 2.84 9.86
N GLN A 20 3.07 2.01 10.62
CA GLN A 20 4.48 2.24 10.98
C GLN A 20 5.37 2.33 9.75
N VAL A 21 5.21 1.42 8.77
CA VAL A 21 5.98 1.44 7.51
C VAL A 21 5.72 2.73 6.73
N ARG A 22 4.46 3.17 6.66
CA ARG A 22 4.11 4.43 5.99
C ARG A 22 4.67 5.65 6.70
N GLU A 23 4.61 5.67 8.03
CA GLU A 23 5.16 6.76 8.83
C GLU A 23 6.68 6.89 8.62
N GLN A 24 7.40 5.77 8.60
CA GLN A 24 8.82 5.74 8.27
C GLN A 24 9.11 6.31 6.88
N LEU A 25 8.31 5.94 5.87
CA LEU A 25 8.44 6.48 4.51
C LEU A 25 8.19 7.99 4.47
N THR A 26 7.14 8.48 5.12
CA THR A 26 6.84 9.93 5.12
C THR A 26 7.89 10.73 5.88
N ASN A 27 8.43 10.19 6.98
CA ASN A 27 9.54 10.80 7.71
C ASN A 27 10.81 10.84 6.85
N GLU A 28 11.10 9.77 6.13
CA GLU A 28 12.22 9.72 5.18
C GLU A 28 12.10 10.79 4.10
N TRP A 29 10.91 10.94 3.50
CA TRP A 29 10.64 12.00 2.53
C TRP A 29 10.79 13.40 3.12
N LYS A 30 10.26 13.64 4.33
CA LYS A 30 10.42 14.91 5.03
C LYS A 30 11.90 15.26 5.22
N ASN A 31 12.71 14.31 5.67
CA ASN A 31 14.15 14.49 5.88
C ASN A 31 14.92 14.75 4.57
N ARG A 32 14.32 14.40 3.43
CA ARG A 32 14.88 14.57 2.08
C ARG A 32 14.35 15.81 1.37
N GLY A 33 13.70 16.73 2.09
CA GLY A 33 13.17 17.96 1.52
C GLY A 33 11.96 17.76 0.60
N VAL A 34 11.19 16.69 0.78
CA VAL A 34 9.87 16.52 0.16
C VAL A 34 8.82 17.13 1.08
N GLY A 35 8.14 18.16 0.59
CA GLY A 35 7.31 19.04 1.39
C GLY A 35 5.84 19.00 0.99
N GLY A 36 5.00 18.43 1.86
CA GLY A 36 3.55 18.65 1.87
C GLY A 36 2.71 17.48 1.38
N ASP A 37 1.44 17.50 1.81
CA ASP A 37 0.46 16.42 1.58
C ASP A 37 0.25 16.11 0.09
N LYS A 38 0.35 17.12 -0.77
CA LYS A 38 0.21 16.97 -2.23
C LYS A 38 1.34 16.11 -2.81
N GLU A 39 2.58 16.35 -2.40
CA GLU A 39 3.72 15.55 -2.87
C GLU A 39 3.64 14.12 -2.34
N TYR A 40 3.31 13.93 -1.06
CA TYR A 40 3.13 12.60 -0.48
C TYR A 40 2.01 11.81 -1.15
N ALA A 41 0.91 12.47 -1.52
CA ALA A 41 -0.17 11.85 -2.28
C ALA A 41 0.30 11.39 -3.67
N ILE A 42 1.09 12.22 -4.38
CA ILE A 42 1.67 11.87 -5.69
C ILE A 42 2.64 10.68 -5.55
N LEU A 43 3.59 10.74 -4.62
CA LEU A 43 4.57 9.68 -4.42
C LEU A 43 3.91 8.35 -4.01
N THR A 44 2.92 8.41 -3.11
CA THR A 44 2.11 7.23 -2.76
C THR A 44 1.37 6.69 -3.99
N ALA A 45 0.87 7.57 -4.88
CA ALA A 45 0.20 7.16 -6.10
C ALA A 45 1.15 6.48 -7.09
N GLU A 46 2.39 6.94 -7.20
CA GLU A 46 3.42 6.27 -8.02
C GLU A 46 3.74 4.86 -7.49
N ILE A 47 3.91 4.70 -6.17
CA ILE A 47 4.11 3.39 -5.54
C ILE A 47 2.93 2.47 -5.86
N SER A 48 1.70 2.90 -5.57
CA SER A 48 0.49 2.11 -5.81
C SER A 48 0.36 1.71 -7.28
N LYS A 49 0.62 2.64 -8.20
CA LYS A 49 0.51 2.38 -9.64
C LYS A 49 1.57 1.39 -10.11
N ALA A 50 2.80 1.52 -9.65
CA ALA A 50 3.87 0.58 -10.00
C ALA A 50 3.64 -0.82 -9.38
N THR A 51 3.08 -0.90 -8.18
CA THR A 51 2.78 -2.17 -7.52
C THR A 51 1.56 -2.87 -8.12
N PHE A 52 0.42 -2.19 -8.21
CA PHE A 52 -0.89 -2.78 -8.54
C PHE A 52 -1.42 -2.43 -9.93
N GLY A 53 -0.74 -1.58 -10.68
CA GLY A 53 -1.24 -1.04 -11.96
C GLY A 53 -2.30 0.05 -11.80
N MET A 54 -2.61 0.47 -10.56
CA MET A 54 -3.66 1.45 -10.25
C MET A 54 -3.17 2.47 -9.23
N ASN A 55 -3.50 3.74 -9.43
CA ASN A 55 -3.36 4.73 -8.37
C ASN A 55 -4.46 4.51 -7.28
N PRO A 56 -4.36 5.14 -6.10
CA PRO A 56 -5.29 4.89 -5.01
C PRO A 56 -6.77 5.20 -5.35
N SER A 57 -7.05 6.20 -6.18
CA SER A 57 -8.43 6.53 -6.58
C SER A 57 -9.01 5.51 -7.56
N GLN A 58 -8.20 5.02 -8.50
CA GLN A 58 -8.57 3.91 -9.38
C GLN A 58 -8.78 2.62 -8.59
N TYR A 59 -7.93 2.34 -7.60
CA TYR A 59 -8.06 1.14 -6.79
C TYR A 59 -9.31 1.19 -5.90
N LYS A 60 -9.62 2.35 -5.32
CA LYS A 60 -10.91 2.57 -4.63
C LYS A 60 -12.10 2.25 -5.55
N LYS A 61 -12.10 2.78 -6.78
CA LYS A 61 -13.15 2.49 -7.77
C LYS A 61 -13.22 0.99 -8.11
N PHE A 62 -12.08 0.34 -8.30
CA PHE A 62 -11.99 -1.10 -8.57
C PHE A 62 -12.61 -1.94 -7.45
N LYS A 63 -12.43 -1.51 -6.19
CA LYS A 63 -13.04 -2.13 -5.00
C LYS A 63 -14.45 -1.60 -4.66
N SER A 64 -15.05 -0.77 -5.52
CA SER A 64 -16.36 -0.17 -5.28
C SER A 64 -16.46 0.68 -4.00
N LEU A 65 -15.36 1.32 -3.59
CA LEU A 65 -15.30 2.21 -2.44
C LEU A 65 -15.62 3.65 -2.88
N LYS A 66 -16.42 4.35 -2.06
CA LYS A 66 -16.80 5.76 -2.28
C LYS A 66 -15.98 6.67 -1.36
N ARG A 67 -16.15 6.52 -0.04
CA ARG A 67 -15.54 7.40 0.98
C ARG A 67 -14.58 6.66 1.90
N GLU A 68 -14.59 5.34 1.84
CA GLU A 68 -13.86 4.45 2.72
C GLU A 68 -12.35 4.55 2.51
N ASN A 69 -11.58 4.20 3.54
CA ASN A 69 -10.12 4.09 3.41
C ASN A 69 -9.78 2.84 2.58
N LEU A 70 -8.91 2.97 1.58
CA LEU A 70 -8.55 1.84 0.70
C LEU A 70 -7.89 0.70 1.48
N ARG A 71 -6.95 1.00 2.39
CA ARG A 71 -6.18 0.00 3.13
C ARG A 71 -7.03 -0.73 4.16
N ASP A 72 -8.06 -0.07 4.66
CA ASP A 72 -9.02 -0.71 5.56
C ASP A 72 -9.92 -1.72 4.83
N HIS A 73 -9.83 -1.82 3.50
CA HIS A 73 -10.59 -2.71 2.62
C HIS A 73 -9.69 -3.54 1.69
N MET A 74 -8.39 -3.62 2.01
CA MET A 74 -7.43 -4.50 1.35
C MET A 74 -7.32 -5.83 2.11
N ASN A 75 -7.16 -6.93 1.38
CA ASN A 75 -6.80 -8.22 1.94
C ASN A 75 -5.32 -8.27 2.35
N ASP A 76 -4.92 -9.36 3.00
CA ASP A 76 -3.57 -9.56 3.53
C ASP A 76 -2.47 -9.38 2.49
N LEU A 77 -2.60 -9.99 1.31
CA LEU A 77 -1.59 -9.89 0.26
C LEU A 77 -1.56 -8.46 -0.31
N GLU A 78 -2.70 -7.81 -0.48
CA GLU A 78 -2.76 -6.41 -0.90
C GLU A 78 -2.07 -5.47 0.13
N LEU A 79 -2.22 -5.73 1.43
CA LEU A 79 -1.50 -4.99 2.47
C LEU A 79 0.00 -5.29 2.45
N ILE A 80 0.40 -6.56 2.32
CA ILE A 80 1.81 -6.98 2.27
C ILE A 80 2.53 -6.34 1.09
N PHE A 81 1.95 -6.38 -0.12
CA PHE A 81 2.58 -5.75 -1.28
C PHE A 81 2.60 -4.22 -1.20
N SER A 82 1.61 -3.62 -0.53
CA SER A 82 1.66 -2.18 -0.23
C SER A 82 2.84 -1.84 0.69
N MET A 83 3.01 -2.61 1.78
CA MET A 83 4.12 -2.44 2.71
C MET A 83 5.48 -2.69 2.03
N LEU A 84 5.59 -3.73 1.20
CA LEU A 84 6.81 -4.02 0.46
C LEU A 84 7.18 -2.85 -0.46
N GLY A 85 6.21 -2.25 -1.15
CA GLY A 85 6.44 -1.11 -2.02
C GLY A 85 6.95 0.12 -1.25
N GLU A 86 6.30 0.42 -0.12
CA GLU A 86 6.68 1.52 0.76
C GLU A 86 8.07 1.32 1.38
N ALA A 87 8.33 0.16 1.97
CA ALA A 87 9.62 -0.18 2.57
C ALA A 87 10.75 -0.18 1.53
N SER A 88 10.48 -0.71 0.33
CA SER A 88 11.46 -0.70 -0.77
C SER A 88 11.76 0.72 -1.23
N THR A 89 10.76 1.61 -1.29
CA THR A 89 10.99 3.03 -1.60
C THR A 89 11.87 3.69 -0.53
N THR A 90 11.60 3.46 0.75
CA THR A 90 12.43 3.97 1.86
C THR A 90 13.88 3.49 1.74
N GLU A 91 14.08 2.19 1.54
CA GLU A 91 15.41 1.58 1.46
C GLU A 91 16.21 2.12 0.26
N ILE A 92 15.58 2.22 -0.91
CA ILE A 92 16.22 2.79 -2.10
C ILE A 92 16.55 4.27 -1.90
N ALA A 93 15.66 5.04 -1.25
CA ALA A 93 15.88 6.45 -0.99
C ALA A 93 17.11 6.67 -0.09
N LYS A 94 17.24 5.85 0.96
CA LYS A 94 18.41 5.80 1.84
C LYS A 94 19.69 5.48 1.09
N ASN A 95 19.70 4.35 0.38
CA ASN A 95 20.92 3.84 -0.25
C ASN A 95 21.41 4.71 -1.40
N LYS A 96 20.50 5.37 -2.12
CA LYS A 96 20.85 6.30 -3.21
C LYS A 96 20.95 7.76 -2.76
N ASN A 97 20.76 8.02 -1.48
CA ASN A 97 20.66 9.35 -0.91
C ASN A 97 19.77 10.31 -1.73
N THR A 98 18.58 9.86 -2.15
CA THR A 98 17.73 10.67 -3.05
C THR A 98 17.18 11.91 -2.36
N GLN A 99 17.23 13.06 -3.03
CA GLN A 99 16.83 14.37 -2.48
C GLN A 99 15.72 15.04 -3.29
N GLY A 100 14.84 15.75 -2.59
CA GLY A 100 13.74 16.51 -3.17
C GLY A 100 12.67 15.66 -3.85
N PHE A 101 11.60 16.31 -4.28
CA PHE A 101 10.44 15.65 -4.86
C PHE A 101 10.74 14.86 -6.14
N ILE A 102 11.49 15.46 -7.07
CA ILE A 102 11.71 14.87 -8.41
C ILE A 102 12.47 13.53 -8.32
N GLN A 103 13.53 13.45 -7.52
CA GLN A 103 14.27 12.20 -7.36
C GLN A 103 13.43 11.17 -6.59
N ASN A 104 12.74 11.59 -5.53
CA ASN A 104 11.87 10.71 -4.76
C ASN A 104 10.69 10.18 -5.58
N LYS A 105 10.23 10.89 -6.62
CA LYS A 105 9.23 10.37 -7.57
C LYS A 105 9.77 9.17 -8.35
N THR A 106 11.01 9.23 -8.80
CA THR A 106 11.70 8.10 -9.44
C THR A 106 11.89 6.96 -8.44
N THR A 107 12.31 7.25 -7.21
CA THR A 107 12.48 6.25 -6.14
C THR A 107 11.16 5.58 -5.75
N ALA A 108 10.07 6.33 -5.69
CA ALA A 108 8.71 5.83 -5.45
C ALA A 108 8.31 4.81 -6.52
N LYS A 109 8.54 5.12 -7.80
CA LYS A 109 8.30 4.19 -8.90
C LYS A 109 9.20 2.95 -8.81
N GLN A 110 10.47 3.10 -8.42
CA GLN A 110 11.40 1.97 -8.25
C GLN A 110 10.96 1.02 -7.12
N GLY A 111 10.64 1.55 -5.93
CA GLY A 111 10.15 0.72 -4.82
C GLY A 111 8.81 0.05 -5.13
N GLY A 112 7.90 0.79 -5.77
CA GLY A 112 6.65 0.21 -6.26
C GLY A 112 6.86 -0.90 -7.31
N ASN A 113 7.88 -0.78 -8.19
CA ASN A 113 8.24 -1.83 -9.15
C ASN A 113 8.79 -3.09 -8.47
N VAL A 114 9.58 -2.96 -7.39
CA VAL A 114 10.06 -4.12 -6.61
C VAL A 114 8.86 -4.94 -6.12
N ALA A 115 7.90 -4.27 -5.47
CA ALA A 115 6.69 -4.93 -5.01
C ALA A 115 5.81 -5.43 -6.16
N GLY A 116 5.72 -4.68 -7.26
CA GLY A 116 4.95 -5.07 -8.45
C GLY A 116 5.50 -6.31 -9.14
N ASN A 117 6.82 -6.45 -9.20
CA ASN A 117 7.49 -7.63 -9.75
C ASN A 117 7.27 -8.84 -8.84
N ALA A 118 7.47 -8.69 -7.52
CA ALA A 118 7.19 -9.75 -6.55
C ALA A 118 5.72 -10.20 -6.60
N ARG A 119 4.79 -9.25 -6.71
CA ARG A 119 3.35 -9.53 -6.87
C ARG A 119 3.09 -10.36 -8.12
N LYS A 120 3.59 -9.92 -9.28
CA LYS A 120 3.40 -10.64 -10.55
C LYS A 120 3.98 -12.04 -10.52
N GLU A 121 5.14 -12.23 -9.90
CA GLU A 121 5.76 -13.54 -9.75
C GLU A 121 4.90 -14.46 -8.88
N LEU A 122 4.36 -13.96 -7.77
CA LEU A 122 3.41 -14.71 -6.94
C LEU A 122 2.13 -15.04 -7.70
N GLU A 123 1.54 -14.09 -8.44
CA GLU A 123 0.34 -14.33 -9.25
C GLU A 123 0.58 -15.43 -10.29
N ARG A 124 1.76 -15.44 -10.93
CA ARG A 124 2.14 -16.46 -11.92
C ARG A 124 2.27 -17.84 -11.30
N LYS A 125 2.85 -17.95 -10.10
CA LYS A 125 3.06 -19.25 -9.42
C LYS A 125 1.81 -19.78 -8.72
N SER A 126 0.95 -18.89 -8.23
CA SER A 126 -0.26 -19.26 -7.49
C SER A 126 -1.52 -19.32 -8.37
N GLU A 127 -1.41 -18.89 -9.63
CA GLU A 127 -2.51 -18.79 -10.61
C GLU A 127 -3.67 -17.87 -10.18
N LYS A 128 -3.49 -17.11 -9.09
CA LYS A 128 -4.50 -16.22 -8.52
C LYS A 128 -4.04 -14.77 -8.57
N ARG A 129 -4.97 -13.88 -8.91
CA ARG A 129 -4.74 -12.43 -8.82
C ARG A 129 -4.71 -11.98 -7.36
N ILE A 130 -3.77 -11.09 -7.04
CA ILE A 130 -3.67 -10.51 -5.70
C ILE A 130 -4.66 -9.35 -5.53
N SER A 131 -4.73 -8.47 -6.54
CA SER A 131 -5.70 -7.36 -6.54
C SER A 131 -7.10 -7.92 -6.82
N THR A 132 -8.02 -7.79 -5.87
CA THR A 132 -9.40 -8.28 -6.03
C THR A 132 -10.43 -7.18 -5.79
N LYS A 133 -11.65 -7.37 -6.29
CA LYS A 133 -12.78 -6.45 -6.01
C LYS A 133 -13.35 -6.62 -4.60
N GLN A 134 -12.89 -7.62 -3.85
CA GLN A 134 -13.38 -7.89 -2.51
C GLN A 134 -13.04 -6.73 -1.57
N ASN A 135 -13.99 -6.42 -0.69
CA ASN A 135 -13.86 -5.42 0.36
C ASN A 135 -14.64 -5.90 1.60
N TYR A 136 -14.64 -5.13 2.68
CA TYR A 136 -15.35 -5.46 3.94
C TYR A 136 -16.68 -4.71 4.14
N LEU A 137 -17.28 -4.15 3.07
CA LEU A 137 -18.61 -3.51 3.16
C LEU A 137 -19.74 -4.55 3.18
N THR A 138 -19.61 -5.62 2.39
CA THR A 138 -20.65 -6.64 2.23
C THR A 138 -20.44 -7.85 3.14
N THR A 139 -19.22 -8.11 3.57
CA THR A 139 -18.90 -9.19 4.50
C THR A 139 -17.80 -8.70 5.44
N PRO A 140 -18.12 -8.50 6.73
CA PRO A 140 -17.13 -8.18 7.75
C PRO A 140 -15.95 -9.15 7.72
N GLU A 141 -14.75 -8.66 8.06
CA GLU A 141 -13.52 -9.44 7.99
C GLU A 141 -13.61 -10.72 8.85
N ASN A 142 -14.17 -10.63 10.06
CA ASN A 142 -14.37 -11.75 10.96
C ASN A 142 -15.29 -12.86 10.44
N GLN A 143 -16.13 -12.59 9.43
CA GLN A 143 -16.99 -13.59 8.79
C GLN A 143 -16.32 -14.29 7.59
N LYS A 144 -15.19 -13.77 7.11
CA LYS A 144 -14.40 -14.41 6.03
C LYS A 144 -13.45 -15.46 6.56
N ALA A 145 -12.98 -15.35 7.81
CA ALA A 145 -12.13 -16.36 8.45
C ALA A 145 -12.85 -17.70 8.75
N LEU A 146 -14.18 -17.74 8.56
CA LEU A 146 -15.05 -18.91 8.78
C LEU A 146 -15.43 -19.66 7.50
N ARG A 147 -14.81 -19.34 6.35
CA ARG A 147 -15.07 -20.00 5.06
C ARG A 147 -13.81 -20.50 4.38
#